data_AF-A0A7S0RRR6-F1
#
_entry.id   AF-A0A7S0RRR6-F1
#
_cell.length_a   1.000
_cell.length_b   1.000
_cell.length_c   1.000
_cell.angle_alpha   90.00
_cell.angle_beta   90.00
_cell.angle_gamma   90.00
#
_symmetry.space_group_name_H-M   'P 1'
#
loop_
_entity.id
_entity.type
_entity.pdbx_description
1 polymer ?
#
loop_
_entity_poly.entity_id
_entity_poly.type
_entity_poly.pdbx_seq_one_letter_code
_entity_poly.pdbx_strand_id
1 'polypeptide(L)'
;RYTTLACLAFKDVFKAGASYYGIGDLEVLAGDTHKFESRYLDSLVGPYPEDASLYKARSPINSVDQLDCPVILFQGQEDKVVPPNQAQAMFDALDAKGIPT
;
A
#
# COMPACT_ATOMS: atom_id res chain seq x y z
N ARG A 1 6.84 -3.37 1.15
CA ARG A 1 7.35 -2.09 0.62
C ARG A 1 6.37 -1.54 -0.40
N TYR A 2 6.19 -0.21 -0.48
CA TYR A 2 5.29 0.44 -1.45
C TYR A 2 5.58 0.03 -2.90
N THR A 3 6.84 0.15 -3.35
CA THR A 3 7.21 -0.13 -4.75
C THR A 3 6.85 -1.55 -5.18
N THR A 4 7.02 -2.54 -4.30
CA THR A 4 6.62 -3.92 -4.61
C THR A 4 5.12 -3.98 -4.86
N LEU A 5 4.30 -3.48 -3.93
CA LEU A 5 2.84 -3.51 -4.07
C LEU A 5 2.37 -2.71 -5.30
N ALA A 6 2.95 -1.55 -5.56
CA ALA A 6 2.65 -0.74 -6.74
C ALA A 6 3.02 -1.47 -8.05
N CYS A 7 4.17 -2.14 -8.11
CA CYS A 7 4.55 -2.94 -9.26
C CYS A 7 3.56 -4.08 -9.52
N LEU A 8 3.16 -4.82 -8.48
CA LEU A 8 2.21 -5.93 -8.61
C LEU A 8 0.79 -5.45 -8.97
N ALA A 9 0.39 -4.29 -8.47
CA ALA A 9 -0.94 -3.73 -8.72
C ALA A 9 -1.07 -3.01 -10.06
N PHE A 10 0.02 -2.46 -10.62
CA PHE A 10 -0.03 -1.59 -11.80
C PHE A 10 0.70 -2.16 -13.03
N LYS A 11 1.35 -3.32 -12.91
CA LYS A 11 2.15 -3.93 -13.99
C LYS A 11 1.94 -5.44 -14.04
N ASP A 12 1.66 -5.95 -15.24
CA ASP A 12 1.65 -7.39 -15.54
C ASP A 12 3.05 -7.82 -16.05
N VAL A 13 3.98 -7.94 -15.11
CA VAL A 13 5.37 -8.34 -15.40
C VAL A 13 5.88 -9.40 -14.42
N PHE A 14 5.39 -9.37 -13.18
CA PHE A 14 5.89 -10.20 -12.09
C PHE A 14 5.02 -11.44 -11.89
N LYS A 15 5.64 -12.55 -11.46
CA LYS A 15 4.93 -13.81 -11.19
C LYS A 15 4.72 -14.12 -9.71
N ALA A 16 5.32 -13.32 -8.84
CA ALA A 16 5.09 -13.31 -7.40
C ALA A 16 5.70 -12.04 -6.81
N GLY A 17 5.33 -11.70 -5.58
CA GLY A 17 5.97 -10.62 -4.83
C GLY A 17 6.09 -10.87 -3.34
N ALA A 18 7.08 -10.23 -2.73
CA ALA A 18 7.29 -10.22 -1.29
C ALA A 18 7.32 -8.78 -0.78
N SER A 19 6.36 -8.43 0.07
CA SER A 19 6.24 -7.09 0.64
C SER A 19 6.58 -7.09 2.12
N TYR A 20 7.65 -6.40 2.48
CA TYR A 20 8.02 -6.14 3.87
C TYR A 20 7.55 -4.74 4.27
N TYR A 21 6.70 -4.62 5.31
CA TYR A 21 6.16 -3.35 5.85
C TYR A 21 5.75 -2.38 4.73
N GLY A 22 4.84 -2.86 3.87
CA GLY A 22 4.42 -2.14 2.67
C GLY A 22 3.27 -1.19 2.89
N ILE A 23 3.39 0.01 2.33
CA ILE A 23 2.30 0.97 2.25
C ILE A 23 1.41 0.56 1.07
N GLY A 24 0.18 0.16 1.36
CA GLY A 24 -0.85 -0.22 0.37
C GLY A 24 -1.91 0.88 0.17
N ASP A 25 -2.10 1.73 1.17
CA ASP A 25 -3.07 2.81 1.18
C ASP A 25 -2.42 4.11 1.63
N LEU A 26 -2.24 5.04 0.69
CA LEU A 26 -1.64 6.34 0.93
C LEU A 26 -2.57 7.30 1.67
N GLU A 27 -3.90 7.16 1.55
CA GLU A 27 -4.86 8.01 2.28
C GLU A 27 -4.86 7.65 3.77
N VAL A 28 -4.90 6.35 4.08
CA VAL A 28 -4.78 5.86 5.46
C VAL A 28 -3.45 6.31 6.07
N LEU A 29 -2.35 6.19 5.32
CA LEU A 29 -1.05 6.64 5.82
C LEU A 29 -1.00 8.16 6.04
N ALA A 30 -1.60 8.97 5.16
CA ALA A 30 -1.68 10.42 5.34
C ALA A 30 -2.49 10.81 6.59
N GLY A 31 -3.51 10.02 6.95
CA GLY A 31 -4.30 10.20 8.18
C GLY A 31 -3.59 9.72 9.45
N ASP A 32 -2.84 8.61 9.37
CA ASP A 32 -2.23 7.94 10.53
C ASP A 32 -0.83 8.49 10.90
N THR A 33 -0.16 9.21 10.01
CA THR A 33 1.23 9.63 10.21
C THR A 33 1.38 10.69 11.31
N HIS A 34 2.32 10.44 12.24
CA HIS A 34 2.72 11.40 13.27
C HIS A 34 3.31 12.69 12.66
N LYS A 35 3.29 13.79 13.43
CA LYS A 35 3.74 15.15 13.06
C LYS A 35 5.05 15.25 12.24
N PHE A 36 5.98 14.29 12.38
CA PHE A 36 7.28 14.32 11.72
C PHE A 36 7.24 13.83 10.26
N GLU A 37 6.32 12.93 9.91
CA GLU A 37 6.21 12.34 8.56
C GLU A 37 4.99 12.86 7.77
N SER A 38 4.13 13.66 8.42
CA SER A 38 2.91 14.24 7.84
C SER A 38 3.11 14.99 6.50
N ARG A 39 4.31 15.53 6.27
CA ARG A 39 4.66 16.26 5.03
C ARG A 39 5.52 15.46 4.05
N TYR A 40 5.88 14.22 4.39
CA TYR A 40 6.70 13.39 3.51
C TYR A 40 5.91 13.01 2.25
N LEU A 41 4.66 12.56 2.42
CA LEU A 41 3.77 12.27 1.29
C LEU A 41 3.43 13.51 0.46
N ASP A 42 3.36 14.69 1.07
CA ASP A 42 3.16 15.95 0.34
C ASP A 42 4.25 16.17 -0.73
N SER A 43 5.50 15.80 -0.42
CA SER A 43 6.62 15.92 -1.38
C SER A 43 6.66 14.83 -2.45
N LEU A 44 6.10 13.64 -2.18
CA LEU A 44 6.17 12.48 -3.08
C LEU A 44 4.93 12.37 -3.98
N VAL A 45 3.78 12.76 -3.46
CA VAL A 45 2.47 12.62 -4.10
C VAL A 45 1.88 13.98 -4.43
N GLY A 46 1.82 14.87 -3.43
CA GLY A 46 1.18 16.18 -3.49
C GLY A 46 0.48 16.49 -2.16
N PRO A 47 0.15 17.76 -1.88
CA PRO A 47 -0.57 18.14 -0.65
C PRO A 47 -1.90 17.40 -0.48
N TYR A 48 -2.15 16.88 0.72
CA TYR A 48 -3.45 16.31 1.10
C TYR A 48 -4.24 17.29 1.98
N PRO A 49 -5.55 17.55 1.72
CA PRO A 49 -6.44 16.80 0.83
C PRO A 49 -6.54 17.32 -0.62
N GLU A 50 -5.80 18.36 -1.01
CA GLU A 50 -5.91 19.01 -2.32
C GLU A 50 -5.70 18.05 -3.50
N ASP A 51 -4.73 17.13 -3.38
CA ASP A 51 -4.37 16.12 -4.37
C ASP A 51 -4.90 14.72 -4.02
N ALA A 52 -6.00 14.59 -3.27
CA ALA A 52 -6.55 13.30 -2.84
C ALA A 52 -6.81 12.31 -4.01
N SER A 53 -7.08 12.82 -5.22
CA SER A 53 -7.20 11.99 -6.41
C SER A 53 -5.90 11.24 -6.76
N LEU A 54 -4.74 11.86 -6.56
CA LEU A 54 -3.43 11.24 -6.74
C LEU A 54 -3.16 10.17 -5.67
N TYR A 55 -3.55 10.40 -4.42
CA TYR A 55 -3.44 9.42 -3.35
C TYR A 55 -4.24 8.15 -3.69
N LYS A 56 -5.48 8.32 -4.15
CA LYS A 56 -6.31 7.20 -4.61
C LYS A 56 -5.69 6.47 -5.79
N ALA A 57 -5.28 7.21 -6.82
CA ALA A 57 -4.72 6.64 -8.04
C ALA A 57 -3.39 5.91 -7.83
N ARG A 58 -2.61 6.29 -6.81
CA ARG A 58 -1.29 5.70 -6.52
C ARG A 58 -1.32 4.66 -5.40
N SER A 59 -2.44 4.48 -4.71
CA SER A 59 -2.55 3.47 -3.65
C SER A 59 -2.77 2.08 -4.24
N PRO A 60 -1.86 1.11 -4.01
CA PRO A 60 -2.00 -0.26 -4.52
C PRO A 60 -3.33 -0.93 -4.16
N ILE A 61 -3.89 -0.63 -2.98
CA ILE A 61 -5.17 -1.20 -2.51
C ILE A 61 -6.33 -0.94 -3.47
N ASN A 62 -6.30 0.18 -4.21
CA ASN A 62 -7.35 0.56 -5.15
C ASN A 62 -7.23 -0.14 -6.51
N SER A 63 -6.17 -0.92 -6.73
CA SER A 63 -5.91 -1.67 -7.96
C SER A 63 -5.69 -3.16 -7.70
N VAL A 64 -6.20 -3.69 -6.59
CA VAL A 64 -6.13 -5.13 -6.27
C VAL A 64 -6.77 -5.98 -7.37
N ASP A 65 -7.78 -5.47 -8.06
CA ASP A 65 -8.40 -6.15 -9.21
C ASP A 65 -7.44 -6.43 -10.36
N GLN A 66 -6.35 -5.67 -10.49
CA GLN A 66 -5.31 -5.87 -11.51
C GLN A 66 -4.19 -6.82 -11.07
N LEU A 67 -4.09 -7.10 -9.77
CA LEU A 67 -3.02 -7.95 -9.21
C LEU A 67 -3.40 -9.44 -9.30
N ASP A 68 -2.66 -10.24 -10.05
CA ASP A 68 -3.03 -11.62 -10.42
C ASP A 68 -2.01 -12.70 -10.03
N CYS A 69 -1.02 -12.35 -9.20
CA CYS A 69 0.04 -13.27 -8.79
C CYS A 69 0.14 -13.41 -7.26
N PRO A 70 0.69 -14.53 -6.75
CA PRO A 70 0.88 -14.74 -5.30
C PRO A 70 1.72 -13.65 -4.62
N VAL A 71 1.34 -13.28 -3.39
CA VAL A 71 2.02 -12.24 -2.63
C VAL A 71 2.23 -12.67 -1.19
N ILE A 72 3.47 -12.64 -0.71
CA ILE A 72 3.75 -12.79 0.72
C ILE A 72 3.92 -11.42 1.39
N LEU A 73 3.24 -11.23 2.53
CA LEU A 73 3.27 -9.99 3.32
C LEU A 73 3.98 -10.22 4.66
N PHE A 74 4.95 -9.37 4.99
CA PHE A 74 5.67 -9.39 6.27
C PHE A 74 5.47 -8.05 6.97
N GLN A 75 4.97 -8.06 8.21
CA GLN A 75 4.68 -6.85 8.98
C GLN A 75 5.09 -7.01 10.44
N GLY A 76 5.74 -5.99 11.00
CA GLY A 76 6.00 -5.90 12.44
C GLY A 76 4.76 -5.36 13.17
N GLN A 77 4.36 -5.99 14.27
CA GLN A 77 3.19 -5.58 15.06
C GLN A 77 3.39 -4.23 15.78
N GLU A 78 4.64 -3.86 16.04
CA GLU A 78 5.00 -2.62 16.75
C GLU A 78 5.58 -1.54 15.80
N ASP A 79 5.39 -1.70 14.49
CA ASP A 79 5.87 -0.73 13.50
C ASP A 79 5.05 0.56 13.59
N LYS A 80 5.72 1.66 13.94
CA LYS A 80 5.13 3.00 14.06
C LYS A 80 5.28 3.85 12.80
N VAL A 81 6.08 3.40 11.83
CA VAL A 81 6.35 4.09 10.57
C VAL A 81 5.34 3.64 9.52
N VAL A 82 5.14 2.33 9.40
CA VAL A 82 4.11 1.73 8.55
C VAL A 82 3.18 0.90 9.45
N PRO A 83 2.03 1.46 9.87
CA PRO A 83 1.20 0.77 10.84
C PRO A 83 0.66 -0.56 10.29
N PRO A 84 0.41 -1.57 11.14
CA PRO A 84 0.01 -2.91 10.70
C PRO A 84 -1.29 -2.96 9.87
N ASN A 85 -2.15 -1.95 9.99
CA ASN A 85 -3.38 -1.84 9.21
C ASN A 85 -3.12 -1.83 7.69
N GLN A 86 -1.96 -1.36 7.24
CA GLN A 86 -1.56 -1.35 5.84
C GLN A 86 -1.42 -2.78 5.29
N ALA A 87 -0.73 -3.64 6.02
CA ALA A 87 -0.56 -5.04 5.63
C ALA A 87 -1.87 -5.83 5.77
N GLN A 88 -2.63 -5.59 6.85
CA GLN A 88 -3.91 -6.28 7.07
C GLN A 88 -4.92 -5.95 5.97
N ALA A 89 -5.09 -4.67 5.62
CA ALA A 89 -6.02 -4.27 4.56
C ALA A 89 -5.65 -4.88 3.19
N MET A 90 -4.35 -4.94 2.86
CA MET A 90 -3.88 -5.60 1.64
C MET A 90 -4.12 -7.11 1.68
N PHE A 91 -3.87 -7.78 2.82
CA PHE A 91 -4.16 -9.21 2.97
C PHE A 91 -5.65 -9.49 2.75
N ASP A 92 -6.53 -8.76 3.45
CA ASP A 92 -7.97 -8.96 3.37
C ASP A 92 -8.50 -8.78 1.94
N ALA A 93 -7.98 -7.77 1.22
CA ALA A 93 -8.36 -7.51 -0.18
C ALA A 93 -7.88 -8.61 -1.14
N LEU A 94 -6.68 -9.15 -0.93
CA LEU A 94 -6.10 -10.22 -1.75
C LEU A 94 -6.77 -11.57 -1.48
N ASP A 95 -7.05 -11.87 -0.21
CA ASP A 95 -7.78 -13.08 0.23
C ASP A 95 -9.21 -13.07 -0.32
N ALA A 96 -9.90 -11.93 -0.26
CA ALA A 96 -11.23 -11.78 -0.85
C ALA A 96 -11.23 -12.00 -2.37
N LYS A 97 -10.13 -11.71 -3.06
CA LYS A 97 -9.94 -11.98 -4.49
C LYS A 97 -9.54 -13.45 -4.78
N GLY A 98 -9.12 -14.19 -3.76
CA GLY A 98 -8.61 -15.56 -3.90
C GLY A 98 -7.17 -15.62 -4.43
N ILE A 99 -6.40 -14.54 -4.26
CA ILE A 99 -4.96 -14.55 -4.56
C ILE A 99 -4.25 -15.31 -3.43
N PRO A 100 -3.36 -16.26 -3.74
CA PRO A 100 -2.57 -16.93 -2.71
C PRO A 100 -1.69 -15.93 -1.95
N THR A 101 -1.88 -15.84 -0.64
CA THR A 101 -1.18 -14.92 0.27
C THR A 101 -0.70 -15.58 1.55
#